data_AF-A0A7M3Y767-F1
#
_entry.id   AF-A0A7M3Y767-F1
#
_cell.length_a   1.000
_cell.length_b   1.000
_cell.length_c   1.000
_cell.angle_alpha   90.00
_cell.angle_beta   90.00
_cell.angle_gamma   90.00
#
_symmetry.space_group_name_H-M   'P 1'
#
loop_
_entity.id
_entity.type
_entity.pdbx_description
1 polymer ?
#
loop_
_entity_poly.entity_id
_entity_poly.type
_entity_poly.pdbx_seq_one_letter_code
_entity_poly.pdbx_strand_id
1 'polypeptide(L)'
;MTKTLRALALTLTLLLASLAGCVAEEEETTETPVEETKPAFLDTADAGYTYASDVDNHRSLMLDLCDIKTAASEYDWDTATQIYMNGKNAQKDDGSYRTLAGFAAATGKNHNYDTYHGMDGAIGAHIMSALNGDGDFAGTSDTVRYQGVAKLTVNMGMVGYTIHEINSAVAKADAGNIDDDSGAPHNWDEGWAFFHGPDEHYDCSPAKVMEKRASDFGTADADGVA
;
A
#
# COMPACT_ATOMS: atom_id res chain seq x y z
N MET A 1 -46.93 -36.59 -23.71
CA MET A 1 -46.80 -35.14 -23.97
C MET A 1 -46.11 -34.97 -25.32
N THR A 2 -46.87 -34.67 -26.37
CA THR A 2 -46.41 -34.66 -27.77
C THR A 2 -45.54 -33.44 -28.07
N LYS A 3 -44.64 -33.55 -29.06
CA LYS A 3 -43.66 -32.49 -29.43
C LYS A 3 -44.31 -31.11 -29.67
N THR A 4 -45.57 -31.08 -30.06
CA THR A 4 -46.41 -29.89 -30.22
C THR A 4 -46.75 -29.17 -28.91
N LEU A 5 -46.90 -29.86 -27.77
CA LEU A 5 -47.11 -29.22 -26.46
C LEU A 5 -45.84 -28.58 -25.90
N ARG A 6 -44.65 -29.12 -26.23
CA ARG A 6 -43.37 -28.53 -25.81
C ARG A 6 -43.01 -27.28 -26.61
N ALA A 7 -43.34 -27.26 -27.91
CA ALA A 7 -43.19 -26.07 -28.74
C ALA A 7 -44.14 -24.95 -28.27
N LEU A 8 -45.43 -25.26 -28.01
CA LEU A 8 -46.41 -24.28 -27.55
C LEU A 8 -46.07 -23.68 -26.17
N ALA A 9 -45.49 -24.47 -25.26
CA ALA A 9 -45.04 -24.01 -23.95
C ALA A 9 -43.80 -23.10 -24.03
N LEU A 10 -42.90 -23.32 -25.00
CA LEU A 10 -41.72 -22.47 -25.24
C LEU A 10 -42.09 -21.14 -25.93
N THR A 11 -43.06 -21.15 -26.85
CA THR A 11 -43.52 -19.92 -27.51
C THR A 11 -44.33 -19.05 -26.55
N LEU A 12 -45.12 -19.65 -25.64
CA LEU A 12 -45.90 -18.92 -24.64
C LEU A 12 -45.01 -18.28 -23.55
N THR A 13 -43.87 -18.89 -23.21
CA THR A 13 -42.88 -18.30 -22.28
C THR A 13 -42.08 -17.17 -22.91
N LEU A 14 -41.77 -17.23 -24.21
CA LEU A 14 -41.15 -16.10 -24.93
C LEU A 14 -42.10 -14.90 -25.11
N LEU A 15 -43.40 -15.14 -25.29
CA LEU A 15 -44.42 -14.08 -25.44
C LEU A 15 -44.79 -13.38 -24.11
N LEU A 16 -44.62 -14.05 -22.97
CA LEU A 16 -44.80 -13.44 -21.65
C LEU A 16 -43.59 -12.56 -21.26
N ALA A 17 -42.40 -12.85 -21.78
CA ALA A 17 -41.22 -12.00 -21.59
C ALA A 17 -41.28 -10.68 -22.37
N SER A 18 -42.07 -10.60 -23.47
CA SER A 18 -42.19 -9.39 -24.29
C SER A 18 -43.25 -8.39 -23.82
N LEU A 19 -44.07 -8.71 -22.80
CA LEU A 19 -45.04 -7.77 -22.22
C LEU A 19 -44.66 -7.24 -20.83
N ALA A 20 -43.59 -7.77 -20.20
CA ALA A 20 -43.03 -7.18 -19.00
C ALA A 20 -42.22 -5.89 -19.28
N GLY A 21 -41.90 -5.62 -20.55
CA GLY A 21 -41.12 -4.46 -20.98
C GLY A 21 -41.92 -3.24 -21.47
N CYS A 22 -43.24 -3.17 -21.23
CA CYS A 22 -44.07 -2.06 -21.77
C CYS A 22 -44.88 -1.26 -20.74
N VAL A 23 -44.75 -1.49 -19.44
CA VAL A 23 -45.31 -0.59 -18.41
C VAL A 23 -44.38 -0.53 -17.20
N ALA A 24 -43.23 0.09 -17.40
CA ALA A 24 -42.51 0.76 -16.33
C ALA A 24 -41.98 2.04 -16.96
N GLU A 25 -42.31 3.19 -16.39
CA GLU A 25 -41.63 4.44 -16.70
C GLU A 25 -40.13 4.17 -16.58
N GLU A 26 -39.40 4.39 -17.66
CA GLU A 26 -37.95 4.44 -17.64
C GLU A 26 -37.58 5.63 -16.76
N GLU A 27 -37.45 5.42 -15.45
CA GLU A 27 -36.46 6.17 -14.70
C GLU A 27 -35.13 5.79 -15.33
N GLU A 28 -34.64 6.69 -16.18
CA GLU A 28 -33.26 6.76 -16.60
C GLU A 28 -32.44 6.91 -15.32
N THR A 29 -32.16 5.80 -14.65
CA THR A 29 -31.06 5.69 -13.70
C THR A 29 -29.81 5.91 -14.54
N THR A 30 -29.48 7.18 -14.70
CA THR A 30 -28.11 7.64 -14.79
C THR A 30 -27.43 7.09 -13.56
N GLU A 31 -26.90 5.86 -13.66
CA GLU A 31 -25.76 5.48 -12.86
C GLU A 31 -24.65 6.42 -13.29
N THR A 32 -24.62 7.59 -12.66
CA THR A 32 -23.40 8.38 -12.56
C THR A 32 -22.33 7.37 -12.17
N PRO A 33 -21.25 7.20 -12.94
CA PRO A 33 -20.10 6.48 -12.44
C PRO A 33 -19.83 7.08 -11.06
N VAL A 34 -19.83 6.25 -10.02
CA VAL A 34 -19.26 6.69 -8.75
C VAL A 34 -17.80 6.90 -9.11
N GLU A 35 -17.47 8.13 -9.45
CA GLU A 35 -16.09 8.59 -9.54
C GLU A 35 -15.57 8.32 -8.14
N GLU A 36 -14.82 7.21 -7.98
CA GLU A 36 -14.12 6.93 -6.74
C GLU A 36 -13.35 8.19 -6.43
N THR A 37 -13.84 8.90 -5.43
CA THR A 37 -13.35 10.24 -5.16
C THR A 37 -12.01 10.01 -4.50
N LYS A 38 -10.96 10.16 -5.31
CA LYS A 38 -9.58 10.07 -4.88
C LYS A 38 -9.41 10.77 -3.53
N PRO A 39 -8.90 10.08 -2.49
CA PRO A 39 -8.69 10.66 -1.18
C PRO A 39 -7.98 12.02 -1.26
N ALA A 40 -8.45 13.00 -0.49
CA ALA A 40 -7.93 14.37 -0.57
C ALA A 40 -6.43 14.49 -0.26
N PHE A 41 -5.89 13.57 0.55
CA PHE A 41 -4.46 13.50 0.89
C PHE A 41 -3.58 13.05 -0.28
N LEU A 42 -4.16 12.52 -1.35
CA LEU A 42 -3.42 12.11 -2.53
C LEU A 42 -3.29 13.29 -3.50
N ASP A 43 -2.78 14.43 -3.07
CA ASP A 43 -2.57 15.56 -4.01
C ASP A 43 -1.39 15.31 -4.97
N THR A 44 -0.81 16.35 -5.56
CA THR A 44 0.28 16.19 -6.56
C THR A 44 1.67 16.40 -5.97
N ALA A 45 1.79 16.66 -4.67
CA ALA A 45 3.06 17.02 -4.07
C ALA A 45 3.08 16.79 -2.55
N ASP A 46 4.22 16.34 -2.01
CA ASP A 46 4.44 16.22 -0.57
C ASP A 46 5.72 16.95 -0.16
N ALA A 47 5.69 17.71 0.93
CA ALA A 47 6.83 18.49 1.43
C ALA A 47 7.56 19.32 0.35
N GLY A 48 6.81 19.90 -0.60
CA GLY A 48 7.35 20.73 -1.68
C GLY A 48 7.99 19.94 -2.84
N TYR A 49 7.93 18.61 -2.81
CA TYR A 49 8.29 17.73 -3.93
C TYR A 49 7.05 17.46 -4.79
N THR A 50 7.08 17.82 -6.08
CA THR A 50 6.00 17.49 -7.03
C THR A 50 6.33 16.20 -7.78
N TYR A 51 5.39 15.26 -7.76
CA TYR A 51 5.55 13.97 -8.45
C TYR A 51 5.52 14.15 -9.97
N ALA A 52 6.37 13.41 -10.68
CA ALA A 52 6.39 13.36 -12.14
C ALA A 52 5.37 12.36 -12.72
N SER A 53 4.99 11.35 -11.92
CA SER A 53 4.11 10.24 -12.28
C SER A 53 3.05 9.98 -11.22
N ASP A 54 2.01 9.22 -11.58
CA ASP A 54 1.00 8.77 -10.62
C ASP A 54 1.54 7.64 -9.73
N VAL A 55 1.77 7.97 -8.47
CA VAL A 55 2.19 7.03 -7.41
C VAL A 55 1.20 6.97 -6.25
N ASP A 56 -0.05 7.34 -6.47
CA ASP A 56 -1.10 7.39 -5.44
C ASP A 56 -1.22 6.06 -4.69
N ASN A 57 -1.18 4.96 -5.43
CA ASN A 57 -1.30 3.63 -4.84
C ASN A 57 -0.14 3.30 -3.89
N HIS A 58 1.06 3.83 -4.15
CA HIS A 58 2.22 3.69 -3.27
C HIS A 58 2.11 4.62 -2.06
N ARG A 59 1.66 5.86 -2.27
CA ARG A 59 1.40 6.83 -1.19
C ARG A 59 0.38 6.32 -0.18
N SER A 60 -0.66 5.62 -0.63
CA SER A 60 -1.69 5.03 0.24
C SER A 60 -1.16 3.98 1.23
N LEU A 61 0.00 3.36 0.98
CA LEU A 61 0.59 2.39 1.92
C LEU A 61 1.07 3.04 3.22
N MET A 62 1.31 4.37 3.22
CA MET A 62 1.63 5.09 4.45
C MET A 62 0.47 5.02 5.45
N LEU A 63 -0.78 5.02 4.97
CA LEU A 63 -1.94 4.87 5.83
C LEU A 63 -2.07 3.46 6.40
N ASP A 64 -1.73 2.42 5.62
CA ASP A 64 -1.60 1.04 6.14
C ASP A 64 -0.56 0.97 7.27
N LEU A 65 0.59 1.65 7.10
CA LEU A 65 1.62 1.72 8.14
C LEU A 65 1.13 2.41 9.42
N CYS A 66 0.38 3.53 9.28
CA CYS A 66 -0.25 4.20 10.41
C CYS A 66 -1.26 3.31 11.13
N ASP A 67 -2.10 2.60 10.38
CA ASP A 67 -3.10 1.70 10.95
C ASP A 67 -2.47 0.52 11.69
N ILE A 68 -1.39 -0.08 11.14
CA ILE A 68 -0.62 -1.15 11.80
C ILE A 68 -0.03 -0.65 13.12
N LYS A 69 0.57 0.55 13.12
CA LYS A 69 1.14 1.14 14.33
C LYS A 69 0.07 1.41 15.38
N THR A 70 -1.11 1.86 14.97
CA THR A 70 -2.26 2.10 15.85
C THR A 70 -2.74 0.80 16.48
N ALA A 71 -3.04 -0.23 15.68
CA ALA A 71 -3.45 -1.55 16.16
C ALA A 71 -2.41 -2.16 17.11
N ALA A 72 -1.13 -2.12 16.74
CA ALA A 72 -0.05 -2.63 17.59
C ALA A 72 0.09 -1.87 18.92
N SER A 73 -0.23 -0.58 18.96
CA SER A 73 -0.20 0.22 20.21
C SER A 73 -1.33 -0.15 21.18
N GLU A 74 -2.42 -0.71 20.66
CA GLU A 74 -3.55 -1.26 21.41
C GLU A 74 -3.38 -2.76 21.69
N TYR A 75 -2.25 -3.34 21.28
CA TYR A 75 -1.94 -4.77 21.34
C TYR A 75 -2.90 -5.66 20.54
N ASP A 76 -3.54 -5.08 19.52
CA ASP A 76 -4.34 -5.80 18.54
C ASP A 76 -3.43 -6.36 17.44
N TRP A 77 -2.76 -7.46 17.78
CA TRP A 77 -1.81 -8.13 16.89
C TRP A 77 -2.49 -8.74 15.66
N ASP A 78 -3.74 -9.18 15.79
CA ASP A 78 -4.50 -9.77 14.70
C ASP A 78 -4.81 -8.70 13.66
N THR A 79 -5.35 -7.55 14.05
CA THR A 79 -5.60 -6.44 13.12
C THR A 79 -4.29 -5.94 12.49
N ALA A 80 -3.23 -5.76 13.28
CA ALA A 80 -1.93 -5.34 12.76
C ALA A 80 -1.39 -6.33 11.70
N THR A 81 -1.53 -7.63 11.96
CA THR A 81 -1.10 -8.69 11.02
C THR A 81 -1.96 -8.71 9.76
N GLN A 82 -3.28 -8.56 9.90
CA GLN A 82 -4.20 -8.52 8.76
C GLN A 82 -3.88 -7.36 7.82
N ILE A 83 -3.66 -6.16 8.35
CA ILE A 83 -3.32 -5.00 7.52
C ILE A 83 -1.96 -5.18 6.85
N TYR A 84 -0.96 -5.69 7.57
CA TYR A 84 0.36 -5.96 6.99
C TYR A 84 0.30 -6.96 5.81
N MET A 85 -0.44 -8.06 6.00
CA MET A 85 -0.50 -9.16 5.02
C MET A 85 -1.40 -8.84 3.83
N ASN A 86 -2.55 -8.21 4.08
CA ASN A 86 -3.62 -8.08 3.11
C ASN A 86 -3.81 -6.65 2.58
N GLY A 87 -3.17 -5.65 3.19
CA GLY A 87 -3.39 -4.24 2.87
C GLY A 87 -4.80 -3.77 3.27
N LYS A 88 -5.00 -2.46 3.24
CA LYS A 88 -6.31 -1.85 3.53
C LYS A 88 -6.60 -0.60 2.70
N ASN A 89 -5.59 0.20 2.38
CA ASN A 89 -5.78 1.52 1.80
C ASN A 89 -5.27 1.65 0.35
N ALA A 90 -4.45 0.71 -0.14
CA ALA A 90 -3.87 0.73 -1.49
C ALA A 90 -4.54 -0.29 -2.44
N GLN A 91 -5.82 -0.08 -2.77
CA GLN A 91 -6.57 -0.96 -3.68
C GLN A 91 -6.16 -0.72 -5.14
N LYS A 92 -6.00 -1.78 -5.93
CA LYS A 92 -5.74 -1.74 -7.37
C LYS A 92 -7.04 -1.89 -8.15
N ASP A 93 -7.00 -1.62 -9.44
CA ASP A 93 -8.16 -1.73 -10.35
C ASP A 93 -8.81 -3.12 -10.37
N ASP A 94 -8.04 -4.18 -10.09
CA ASP A 94 -8.54 -5.56 -10.01
C ASP A 94 -9.21 -5.90 -8.67
N GLY A 95 -9.34 -4.92 -7.77
CA GLY A 95 -9.89 -5.05 -6.42
C GLY A 95 -8.92 -5.64 -5.41
N SER A 96 -7.75 -6.13 -5.82
CA SER A 96 -6.69 -6.58 -4.90
C SER A 96 -5.97 -5.39 -4.28
N TYR A 97 -5.29 -5.62 -3.16
CA TYR A 97 -4.50 -4.58 -2.50
C TYR A 97 -3.01 -4.76 -2.78
N ARG A 98 -2.28 -3.65 -2.83
CA ARG A 98 -0.85 -3.65 -2.52
C ARG A 98 -0.69 -3.85 -1.02
N THR A 99 0.35 -4.59 -0.63
CA THR A 99 0.53 -4.96 0.77
C THR A 99 1.98 -4.77 1.19
N LEU A 100 2.21 -4.32 2.42
CA LEU A 100 3.55 -4.18 2.97
C LEU A 100 4.27 -5.54 3.02
N ALA A 101 3.54 -6.64 3.20
CA ALA A 101 4.07 -8.00 3.09
C ALA A 101 4.52 -8.36 1.67
N GLY A 102 3.76 -7.97 0.65
CA GLY A 102 4.09 -8.20 -0.75
C GLY A 102 5.33 -7.42 -1.19
N PHE A 103 5.50 -6.20 -0.64
CA PHE A 103 6.76 -5.47 -0.80
C PHE A 103 7.90 -6.16 -0.04
N ALA A 104 7.65 -6.78 1.11
CA ALA A 104 8.68 -7.40 1.97
C ALA A 104 9.15 -8.76 1.49
N ALA A 105 8.58 -9.23 0.38
CA ALA A 105 8.88 -10.51 -0.20
C ALA A 105 10.29 -10.54 -0.82
N ALA A 106 10.93 -11.67 -0.61
CA ALA A 106 12.36 -11.91 -0.79
C ALA A 106 12.93 -11.81 -2.21
N THR A 107 12.13 -12.11 -3.23
CA THR A 107 12.68 -12.32 -4.56
C THR A 107 12.70 -11.02 -5.38
N GLY A 108 13.87 -10.71 -5.95
CA GLY A 108 14.03 -9.66 -6.97
C GLY A 108 14.02 -8.22 -6.45
N LYS A 109 14.22 -8.00 -5.15
CA LYS A 109 14.30 -6.64 -4.59
C LYS A 109 15.71 -6.08 -4.66
N ASN A 110 15.82 -4.82 -5.10
CA ASN A 110 17.08 -4.09 -5.24
C ASN A 110 17.53 -3.46 -3.90
N HIS A 111 17.53 -4.24 -2.81
CA HIS A 111 18.03 -3.82 -1.50
C HIS A 111 19.03 -4.84 -0.94
N ASN A 112 19.92 -4.40 -0.06
CA ASN A 112 21.01 -5.23 0.47
C ASN A 112 20.68 -5.97 1.77
N TYR A 113 19.47 -5.83 2.33
CA TYR A 113 19.09 -6.45 3.61
C TYR A 113 19.22 -7.97 3.60
N ASP A 114 18.74 -8.65 2.56
CA ASP A 114 18.79 -10.11 2.50
C ASP A 114 20.23 -10.65 2.46
N THR A 115 21.11 -9.95 1.74
CA THR A 115 22.55 -10.27 1.73
C THR A 115 23.18 -10.01 3.09
N TYR A 116 22.83 -8.90 3.75
CA TYR A 116 23.34 -8.55 5.07
C TYR A 116 22.92 -9.56 6.14
N HIS A 117 21.66 -10.01 6.11
CA HIS A 117 21.11 -10.99 7.05
C HIS A 117 21.38 -12.45 6.64
N GLY A 118 21.86 -12.70 5.42
CA GLY A 118 22.01 -14.04 4.88
C GLY A 118 20.69 -14.82 4.77
N MET A 119 19.58 -14.09 4.55
CA MET A 119 18.21 -14.63 4.58
C MET A 119 17.39 -13.97 3.47
N ASP A 120 16.80 -14.81 2.60
CA ASP A 120 15.84 -14.39 1.59
C ASP A 120 14.58 -13.84 2.30
N GLY A 121 14.21 -12.58 2.05
CA GLY A 121 13.02 -11.96 2.64
C GLY A 121 13.20 -11.58 4.09
N ALA A 122 14.43 -11.19 4.46
CA ALA A 122 14.80 -10.87 5.84
C ALA A 122 13.88 -9.78 6.44
N ILE A 123 13.53 -8.77 5.65
CA ILE A 123 12.62 -7.68 6.05
C ILE A 123 11.28 -8.25 6.54
N GLY A 124 10.63 -9.06 5.69
CA GLY A 124 9.34 -9.65 6.02
C GLY A 124 9.42 -10.62 7.20
N ALA A 125 10.48 -11.42 7.26
CA ALA A 125 10.70 -12.36 8.36
C ALA A 125 10.82 -11.66 9.72
N HIS A 126 11.59 -10.57 9.80
CA HIS A 126 11.74 -9.81 11.04
C HIS A 126 10.43 -9.12 11.45
N ILE A 127 9.71 -8.51 10.51
CA ILE A 127 8.40 -7.88 10.79
C ILE A 127 7.40 -8.94 11.30
N MET A 128 7.33 -10.10 10.65
CA MET A 128 6.46 -11.20 11.07
C MET A 128 6.85 -11.78 12.43
N SER A 129 8.14 -11.85 12.77
CA SER A 129 8.59 -12.25 14.10
C SER A 129 8.02 -11.33 15.18
N ALA A 130 8.00 -10.02 14.95
CA ALA A 130 7.39 -9.06 15.87
C ALA A 130 5.85 -9.20 15.90
N LEU A 131 5.21 -9.32 14.74
CA LEU A 131 3.77 -9.48 14.62
C LEU A 131 3.26 -10.78 15.24
N ASN A 132 4.06 -11.85 15.28
CA ASN A 132 3.69 -13.13 15.92
C ASN A 132 4.12 -13.21 17.40
N GLY A 133 5.08 -12.38 17.82
CA GLY A 133 5.67 -12.47 19.15
C GLY A 133 6.65 -13.64 19.28
N ASP A 134 7.29 -14.00 18.18
CA ASP A 134 8.26 -15.10 18.08
C ASP A 134 9.69 -14.55 17.91
N GLY A 135 10.68 -15.44 17.86
CA GLY A 135 12.08 -15.08 17.65
C GLY A 135 12.58 -14.14 18.76
N ASP A 136 13.14 -12.99 18.37
CA ASP A 136 13.63 -11.96 19.30
C ASP A 136 12.53 -11.36 20.18
N PHE A 137 11.26 -11.56 19.83
CA PHE A 137 10.10 -11.07 20.58
C PHE A 137 9.47 -12.12 21.50
N ALA A 138 9.96 -13.36 21.47
CA ALA A 138 9.45 -14.44 22.32
C ALA A 138 9.61 -14.13 23.81
N GLY A 139 8.51 -14.14 24.55
CA GLY A 139 8.49 -13.87 25.99
C GLY A 139 8.76 -12.40 26.37
N THR A 140 8.82 -11.49 25.39
CA THR A 140 8.92 -10.05 25.65
C THR A 140 7.57 -9.46 26.08
N SER A 141 7.57 -8.26 26.66
CA SER A 141 6.31 -7.57 26.98
C SER A 141 5.62 -7.03 25.72
N ASP A 142 4.31 -6.85 25.80
CA ASP A 142 3.52 -6.25 24.71
C ASP A 142 4.07 -4.89 24.28
N THR A 143 4.57 -4.09 25.22
CA THR A 143 5.23 -2.82 24.91
C THR A 143 6.49 -2.99 24.07
N VAL A 144 7.34 -3.99 24.36
CA VAL A 144 8.53 -4.28 23.55
C VAL A 144 8.12 -4.78 22.16
N ARG A 145 7.12 -5.66 22.08
CA ARG A 145 6.59 -6.16 20.82
C ARG A 145 6.00 -5.05 19.95
N TYR A 146 5.20 -4.15 20.53
CA TYR A 146 4.68 -2.95 19.86
C TYR A 146 5.82 -2.12 19.27
N GLN A 147 6.86 -1.84 20.06
CA GLN A 147 8.02 -1.10 19.58
C GLN A 147 8.74 -1.84 18.44
N GLY A 148 8.81 -3.17 18.50
CA GLY A 148 9.30 -4.02 17.42
C GLY A 148 8.52 -3.83 16.13
N VAL A 149 7.20 -4.03 16.19
CA VAL A 149 6.31 -3.85 15.03
C VAL A 149 6.47 -2.46 14.45
N ALA A 150 6.31 -1.41 15.26
CA ALA A 150 6.36 -0.03 14.80
C ALA A 150 7.71 0.36 14.18
N LYS A 151 8.84 -0.14 14.71
CA LYS A 151 10.17 0.21 14.21
C LYS A 151 10.61 -0.63 13.02
N LEU A 152 10.24 -1.90 12.97
CA LEU A 152 10.61 -2.78 11.86
C LEU A 152 9.83 -2.42 10.61
N THR A 153 8.53 -2.16 10.70
CA THR A 153 7.72 -1.77 9.53
C THR A 153 8.20 -0.47 8.91
N VAL A 154 8.54 0.55 9.71
CA VAL A 154 9.04 1.83 9.19
C VAL A 154 10.51 1.80 8.77
N ASN A 155 11.44 1.34 9.62
CA ASN A 155 12.88 1.49 9.37
C ASN A 155 13.49 0.36 8.55
N MET A 156 12.85 -0.81 8.52
CA MET A 156 13.32 -1.94 7.72
C MET A 156 12.41 -2.15 6.51
N GLY A 157 11.08 -2.10 6.71
CA GLY A 157 10.09 -2.17 5.63
C GLY A 157 10.19 -0.99 4.68
N MET A 158 9.68 0.18 5.10
CA MET A 158 9.57 1.35 4.21
C MET A 158 10.93 1.81 3.66
N VAL A 159 11.96 1.90 4.51
CA VAL A 159 13.33 2.27 4.06
C VAL A 159 13.90 1.23 3.08
N GLY A 160 13.62 -0.06 3.30
CA GLY A 160 14.00 -1.11 2.36
C GLY A 160 13.41 -0.89 0.97
N TYR A 161 12.16 -0.42 0.87
CA TYR A 161 11.55 -0.08 -0.42
C TYR A 161 12.03 1.23 -0.98
N THR A 162 12.23 2.26 -0.16
CA THR A 162 12.90 3.48 -0.62
C THR A 162 14.23 3.14 -1.31
N ILE A 163 15.04 2.26 -0.72
CA ILE A 163 16.30 1.81 -1.33
C ILE A 163 16.05 1.00 -2.62
N HIS A 164 15.06 0.10 -2.60
CA HIS A 164 14.68 -0.68 -3.79
C HIS A 164 14.35 0.24 -4.96
N GLU A 165 13.50 1.24 -4.75
CA GLU A 165 13.02 2.13 -5.79
C GLU A 165 14.11 3.10 -6.27
N ILE A 166 14.90 3.67 -5.36
CA ILE A 166 16.03 4.52 -5.75
C ILE A 166 17.06 3.73 -6.58
N ASN A 167 17.36 2.49 -6.20
CA ASN A 167 18.26 1.65 -7.01
C ASN A 167 17.66 1.29 -8.37
N SER A 168 16.34 1.06 -8.45
CA SER A 168 15.63 0.88 -9.72
C SER A 168 15.67 2.16 -10.58
N ALA A 169 15.51 3.34 -9.98
CA ALA A 169 15.60 4.62 -10.66
C ALA A 169 16.99 4.85 -11.25
N VAL A 170 18.05 4.60 -10.47
CA VAL A 170 19.45 4.68 -10.94
C VAL A 170 19.67 3.74 -12.13
N ALA A 171 19.25 2.47 -12.02
CA ALA A 171 19.43 1.51 -13.11
C ALA A 171 18.69 1.91 -14.39
N LYS A 172 17.48 2.48 -14.27
CA LYS A 172 16.71 2.99 -15.41
C LYS A 172 17.35 4.23 -16.02
N ALA A 173 17.87 5.14 -15.20
CA ALA A 173 18.59 6.34 -15.66
C ALA A 173 19.87 5.96 -16.42
N ASP A 174 20.65 5.01 -15.90
CA ASP A 174 21.85 4.49 -16.58
C ASP A 174 21.53 3.83 -17.92
N ALA A 175 20.34 3.23 -18.05
CA ALA A 175 19.82 2.69 -19.30
C ALA A 175 19.21 3.76 -20.24
N GLY A 176 19.18 5.03 -19.84
CA GLY A 176 18.60 6.13 -20.60
C GLY A 176 17.06 6.15 -20.61
N ASN A 177 16.41 5.38 -19.73
CA ASN A 177 14.96 5.38 -19.59
C ASN A 177 14.52 6.50 -18.64
N ILE A 178 14.18 7.66 -19.22
CA ILE A 178 13.79 8.89 -18.53
C ILE A 178 12.31 9.24 -18.75
N ASP A 179 11.50 8.27 -19.15
CA ASP A 179 10.04 8.43 -19.23
C ASP A 179 9.44 8.65 -17.84
N ASP A 180 8.51 9.60 -17.71
CA ASP A 180 7.99 9.98 -16.39
C ASP A 180 7.23 8.83 -15.73
N ASP A 181 6.36 8.13 -16.48
CA ASP A 181 5.45 7.10 -15.96
C ASP A 181 6.08 5.71 -15.80
N SER A 182 7.19 5.43 -16.50
CA SER A 182 7.79 4.09 -16.52
C SER A 182 9.31 4.07 -16.35
N GLY A 183 9.96 5.23 -16.41
CA GLY A 183 11.40 5.41 -16.36
C GLY A 183 11.94 5.67 -14.95
N ALA A 184 13.11 6.31 -14.90
CA ALA A 184 13.75 6.70 -13.65
C ALA A 184 12.90 7.66 -12.78
N PRO A 185 12.19 8.66 -13.32
CA PRO A 185 11.32 9.53 -12.52
C PRO A 185 10.25 8.75 -11.77
N HIS A 186 9.60 7.77 -12.40
CA HIS A 186 8.59 6.94 -11.73
C HIS A 186 9.10 6.26 -10.45
N ASN A 187 10.25 5.57 -10.52
CA ASN A 187 10.79 4.91 -9.32
C ASN A 187 11.37 5.91 -8.32
N TRP A 188 11.79 7.09 -8.77
CA TRP A 188 12.14 8.15 -7.83
C TRP A 188 10.91 8.63 -7.04
N ASP A 189 9.79 8.84 -7.74
CA ASP A 189 8.49 9.18 -7.14
C ASP A 189 8.01 8.11 -6.16
N GLU A 190 8.08 6.83 -6.54
CA GLU A 190 7.73 5.70 -5.65
C GLU A 190 8.65 5.69 -4.41
N GLY A 191 9.96 5.94 -4.59
CA GLY A 191 10.91 6.06 -3.50
C GLY A 191 10.56 7.18 -2.51
N TRP A 192 10.14 8.34 -3.03
CA TRP A 192 9.66 9.46 -2.21
C TRP A 192 8.36 9.12 -1.47
N ALA A 193 7.41 8.46 -2.15
CA ALA A 193 6.16 7.99 -1.55
C ALA A 193 6.41 7.02 -0.37
N PHE A 194 7.42 6.15 -0.45
CA PHE A 194 7.80 5.28 0.67
C PHE A 194 8.56 5.99 1.79
N PHE A 195 9.39 6.98 1.45
CA PHE A 195 10.24 7.66 2.43
C PHE A 195 9.52 8.75 3.22
N HIS A 196 8.78 9.60 2.52
CA HIS A 196 8.05 10.73 3.08
C HIS A 196 6.57 10.39 3.25
N GLY A 197 5.96 9.84 2.20
CA GLY A 197 4.51 9.62 2.12
C GLY A 197 3.70 10.92 2.07
N PRO A 198 2.36 10.83 2.13
CA PRO A 198 1.49 12.00 2.20
C PRO A 198 1.79 12.90 3.40
N ASP A 199 1.69 14.22 3.24
CA ASP A 199 1.82 15.19 4.33
C ASP A 199 0.87 14.86 5.51
N GLU A 200 -0.35 14.41 5.22
CA GLU A 200 -1.36 14.00 6.21
C GLU A 200 -0.99 12.75 7.01
N HIS A 201 -0.04 11.96 6.52
CA HIS A 201 0.41 10.70 7.12
C HIS A 201 1.91 10.72 7.47
N TYR A 202 2.52 11.90 7.40
CA TYR A 202 3.93 12.12 7.68
C TYR A 202 4.38 11.56 9.04
N ASP A 203 3.53 11.60 10.07
CA ASP A 203 3.89 11.14 11.42
C ASP A 203 4.24 9.63 11.53
N CYS A 204 3.92 8.85 10.50
CA CYS A 204 4.24 7.43 10.39
C CYS A 204 5.46 7.15 9.51
N SER A 205 5.97 8.16 8.78
CA SER A 205 6.97 7.99 7.74
C SER A 205 8.39 7.75 8.27
N PRO A 206 9.27 7.14 7.46
CA PRO A 206 10.70 7.17 7.69
C PRO A 206 11.28 8.58 7.89
N ALA A 207 10.84 9.55 7.10
CA ALA A 207 11.28 10.94 7.22
C ALA A 207 11.00 11.52 8.61
N LYS A 208 9.82 11.25 9.20
CA LYS A 208 9.52 11.66 10.58
C LYS A 208 10.43 10.98 11.60
N VAL A 209 10.80 9.72 11.38
CA VAL A 209 11.77 9.04 12.24
C VAL A 209 13.12 9.74 12.16
N MET A 210 13.57 10.11 10.97
CA MET A 210 14.82 10.85 10.77
C MET A 210 14.82 12.21 11.46
N GLU A 211 13.74 12.99 11.35
CA GLU A 211 13.55 14.26 12.06
C GLU A 211 13.70 14.08 13.59
N LYS A 212 13.06 13.05 14.16
CA LYS A 212 13.19 12.73 15.58
C LYS A 212 14.64 12.39 15.96
N ARG A 213 15.36 11.67 15.10
CA ARG A 213 16.77 11.34 15.33
C ARG A 213 17.69 12.54 15.20
N ALA A 214 17.39 13.49 14.31
CA ALA A 214 18.19 14.71 14.20
C ALA A 214 18.20 15.49 15.51
N SER A 215 17.07 15.53 16.23
CA SER A 215 17.00 16.09 17.58
C SER A 215 17.86 15.30 18.59
N ASP A 216 17.80 13.97 18.57
CA ASP A 216 18.60 13.11 19.45
C ASP A 216 20.12 13.31 19.26
N PHE A 217 20.56 13.61 18.03
CA PHE A 217 21.97 13.79 17.68
C PHE A 217 22.41 15.26 17.58
N GLY A 218 21.51 16.23 17.82
CA GLY A 218 21.82 17.65 17.68
C GLY A 218 22.17 18.07 16.26
N THR A 219 21.63 17.38 15.25
CA THR A 219 21.84 17.67 13.82
C THR A 219 20.64 18.36 13.18
N ALA A 220 19.61 18.71 13.94
CA ALA A 220 18.48 19.45 13.43
C ALA A 220 18.89 20.87 13.00
N ASP A 221 18.27 21.35 11.92
CA ASP A 221 18.39 22.74 11.49
C ASP A 221 17.64 23.70 12.44
N ALA A 222 17.60 24.98 12.08
CA ALA A 222 16.95 26.01 12.90
C ALA A 222 15.43 25.79 13.05
N ASP A 223 14.80 25.08 12.12
CA ASP A 223 13.38 24.78 12.08
C ASP A 223 13.06 23.40 12.69
N GLY A 224 14.08 22.69 13.18
CA GLY A 224 13.94 21.37 13.80
C GLY A 224 13.88 20.21 12.80
N VAL A 225 14.19 20.47 11.54
CA VAL A 225 14.18 19.48 10.45
C VAL A 225 15.56 18.81 10.35
N ALA A 226 15.58 17.54 9.94
CA ALA A 226 16.82 16.76 9.75
C ALA A 226 17.65 17.24 8.55
#